data_AF-A0A2V7LHH0-F1
#
_entry.id   AF-A0A2V7LHH0-F1
#
_cell.length_a   1.000
_cell.length_b   1.000
_cell.length_c   1.000
_cell.angle_alpha   90.00
_cell.angle_beta   90.00
_cell.angle_gamma   90.00
#
_symmetry.space_group_name_H-M   'P 1'
#
loop_
_entity.id
_entity.type
_entity.pdbx_description
1 polymer ?
#
loop_
_entity_poly.entity_id
_entity_poly.type
_entity_poly.pdbx_seq_one_letter_code
_entity_poly.pdbx_strand_id
1 'polypeptide(L)'
;MGAGAGAGGDRPPVAPGRGPGWEKLAEAVAQRVSPTAIETIYLFRPWKREGREWGTAVVACRGTDAGDRLRVYTARYMLIVRGKERGQSRVEIEETGLSPAQVIAHVMQAAAERSGDPEPPVAVGPAVWYEG
;
A
#
# COMPACT_ATOMS: atom_id res chain seq x y z
N MET A 1 -42.67 11.02 -3.29
CA MET A 1 -41.40 11.36 -2.61
C MET A 1 -41.25 10.42 -1.42
N GLY A 2 -40.32 9.47 -1.49
CA GLY A 2 -40.03 8.54 -0.39
C GLY A 2 -38.54 8.22 -0.45
N ALA A 3 -37.80 8.67 0.56
CA ALA A 3 -36.36 8.54 0.65
C ALA A 3 -35.96 7.10 0.99
N GLY A 4 -35.18 6.47 0.12
CA GLY A 4 -34.43 5.26 0.45
C GLY A 4 -33.06 5.67 0.99
N ALA A 5 -32.97 5.86 2.31
CA ALA A 5 -31.69 5.90 2.99
C ALA A 5 -31.09 4.49 2.97
N GLY A 6 -30.30 4.19 1.93
CA GLY A 6 -29.46 3.00 1.89
C GLY A 6 -28.38 3.15 2.94
N ALA A 7 -28.53 2.42 4.06
CA ALA A 7 -27.51 2.24 5.07
C ALA A 7 -26.20 1.80 4.41
N GLY A 8 -25.25 2.74 4.29
CA GLY A 8 -23.86 2.43 3.99
C GLY A 8 -23.35 1.58 5.14
N GLY A 9 -23.28 0.27 4.92
CA GLY A 9 -22.83 -0.68 5.92
C GLY A 9 -21.51 -0.24 6.52
N ASP A 10 -21.54 0.01 7.82
CA ASP A 10 -20.41 0.28 8.70
C ASP A 10 -19.50 -0.95 8.68
N ARG A 11 -18.67 -1.04 7.64
CA ARG A 11 -17.60 -2.03 7.58
C ARG A 11 -16.49 -1.45 8.45
N PRO A 12 -16.03 -2.18 9.49
CA PRO A 12 -14.97 -1.66 10.35
C PRO A 12 -13.77 -1.27 9.48
N PRO A 13 -13.07 -0.18 9.82
CA PRO A 13 -11.89 0.23 9.09
C PRO A 13 -10.94 -0.96 9.07
N VAL A 14 -10.73 -1.55 7.89
CA VAL A 14 -9.71 -2.58 7.71
C VAL A 14 -8.41 -1.91 8.08
N ALA A 15 -7.73 -2.45 9.10
CA ALA A 15 -6.45 -1.93 9.54
C ALA A 15 -5.54 -1.74 8.31
N PRO A 16 -4.87 -0.59 8.17
CA PRO A 16 -4.04 -0.30 7.00
C PRO A 16 -3.08 -1.46 6.70
N GLY A 17 -3.03 -1.89 5.44
CA GLY A 17 -2.10 -2.94 5.01
C GLY A 17 -2.51 -4.36 5.42
N ARG A 18 -3.76 -4.59 5.83
CA ARG A 18 -4.27 -5.93 6.15
C ARG A 18 -5.21 -6.50 5.09
N GLY A 19 -5.14 -7.81 4.92
CA GLY A 19 -6.01 -8.61 4.05
C GLY A 19 -5.24 -9.32 2.92
N PRO A 20 -5.92 -10.22 2.18
CA PRO A 20 -5.24 -11.18 1.30
C PRO A 20 -4.41 -10.55 0.18
N GLY A 21 -4.80 -9.37 -0.31
CA GLY A 21 -4.02 -8.65 -1.33
C GLY A 21 -2.75 -8.05 -0.75
N TRP A 22 -2.86 -7.46 0.45
CA TRP A 22 -1.72 -6.89 1.17
C TRP A 22 -0.73 -7.94 1.66
N GLU A 23 -1.20 -9.11 2.10
CA GLU A 23 -0.35 -10.25 2.50
C GLU A 23 0.51 -10.71 1.32
N LYS A 24 -0.11 -10.92 0.15
CA LYS A 24 0.61 -11.27 -1.08
C LYS A 24 1.61 -10.22 -1.51
N LEU A 25 1.27 -8.95 -1.33
CA LEU A 25 2.18 -7.85 -1.60
C LEU A 25 3.36 -7.85 -0.61
N ALA A 26 3.10 -8.07 0.68
CA ALA A 26 4.12 -8.14 1.73
C ALA A 26 5.14 -9.26 1.46
N GLU A 27 4.65 -10.46 1.11
CA GLU A 27 5.47 -11.61 0.75
C GLU A 27 6.37 -11.31 -0.45
N ALA A 28 5.82 -10.68 -1.49
CA ALA A 28 6.58 -10.30 -2.67
C ALA A 28 7.61 -9.19 -2.39
N VAL A 29 7.27 -8.23 -1.50
CA VAL A 29 8.21 -7.19 -1.05
C VAL A 29 9.34 -7.82 -0.25
N ALA A 30 9.07 -8.75 0.65
CA ALA A 30 10.08 -9.42 1.46
C ALA A 30 11.10 -10.22 0.63
N GLN A 31 10.73 -10.66 -0.58
CA GLN A 31 11.65 -11.30 -1.52
C GLN A 31 12.64 -10.32 -2.18
N ARG A 32 12.35 -9.01 -2.16
CA ARG A 32 13.21 -7.97 -2.75
C ARG A 32 13.90 -7.10 -1.72
N VAL A 33 13.22 -6.82 -0.62
CA VAL A 33 13.65 -5.92 0.44
C VAL A 33 13.53 -6.64 1.77
N SER A 34 14.64 -6.75 2.50
CA SER A 34 14.61 -7.29 3.85
C SER A 34 13.66 -6.46 4.73
N PRO A 35 12.70 -7.07 5.45
CA PRO A 35 11.82 -6.34 6.36
C PRO A 35 12.58 -5.49 7.40
N THR A 36 13.77 -5.94 7.81
CA THR A 36 14.64 -5.21 8.76
C THR A 36 15.30 -3.96 8.16
N ALA A 37 15.38 -3.86 6.83
CA ALA A 37 15.90 -2.70 6.14
C ALA A 37 14.81 -1.64 5.87
N ILE A 38 13.54 -1.99 6.04
CA ILE A 38 12.41 -1.09 5.80
C ILE A 38 12.32 -0.07 6.94
N GLU A 39 12.35 1.20 6.56
CA GLU A 39 12.17 2.33 7.48
C GLU A 39 10.70 2.71 7.59
N THR A 40 10.03 2.80 6.44
CA THR A 40 8.65 3.27 6.38
C THR A 40 7.95 2.65 5.18
N ILE A 41 6.70 2.26 5.39
CA ILE A 41 5.78 1.85 4.34
C ILE A 41 4.65 2.86 4.31
N TYR A 42 4.39 3.46 3.14
CA TYR A 42 3.26 4.33 2.91
C TYR A 42 2.17 3.53 2.20
N LEU A 43 1.05 3.33 2.88
CA LEU A 43 -0.06 2.51 2.40
C LEU A 43 -1.18 3.41 1.87
N PHE A 44 -1.43 3.33 0.56
CA PHE A 44 -2.57 3.99 -0.05
C PHE A 44 -3.84 3.15 0.17
N ARG A 45 -4.99 3.82 0.29
CA ARG A 45 -6.26 3.11 0.40
C ARG A 45 -6.46 2.20 -0.82
N PRO A 46 -6.78 0.92 -0.62
CA PRO A 46 -7.04 0.04 -1.74
C PRO A 46 -8.39 0.42 -2.37
N TRP A 47 -8.42 0.52 -3.70
CA TRP A 47 -9.64 0.81 -4.44
C TRP A 47 -10.26 -0.49 -4.98
N LYS A 48 -11.60 -0.51 -5.08
CA LYS A 48 -12.36 -1.69 -5.52
C LYS A 48 -13.29 -1.33 -6.65
N ARG A 49 -13.26 -2.13 -7.70
CA ARG A 49 -14.12 -1.95 -8.88
C ARG A 49 -14.28 -3.28 -9.61
N GLU A 50 -15.48 -3.54 -10.11
CA GLU A 50 -15.76 -4.68 -11.00
C GLU A 50 -15.26 -6.04 -10.47
N GLY A 51 -15.42 -6.28 -9.16
CA GLY A 51 -15.02 -7.55 -8.53
C GLY A 51 -13.52 -7.73 -8.34
N ARG A 52 -12.74 -6.66 -8.47
CA ARG A 52 -11.29 -6.62 -8.24
C ARG A 52 -10.96 -5.58 -7.17
N GLU A 53 -9.85 -5.82 -6.48
CA GLU A 53 -9.24 -4.93 -5.50
C GLU A 53 -7.82 -4.62 -5.95
N TRP A 54 -7.40 -3.37 -5.82
CA TRP A 54 -6.04 -2.94 -6.10
C TRP A 54 -5.52 -2.14 -4.91
N GLY A 55 -4.26 -2.36 -4.55
CA GLY A 55 -3.57 -1.58 -3.53
C GLY A 55 -2.19 -1.17 -3.98
N THR A 56 -1.73 -0.05 -3.44
CA THR A 56 -0.40 0.51 -3.69
C THR A 56 0.29 0.79 -2.36
N ALA A 57 1.51 0.30 -2.22
CA ALA A 57 2.44 0.67 -1.15
C ALA A 57 3.65 1.37 -1.75
N VAL A 58 4.18 2.36 -1.04
CA VAL A 58 5.53 2.87 -1.27
C VAL A 58 6.40 2.44 -0.11
N VAL A 59 7.47 1.71 -0.39
CA VAL A 59 8.38 1.14 0.61
C VAL A 59 9.69 1.92 0.55
N ALA A 60 10.04 2.57 1.65
CA ALA A 60 11.31 3.25 1.83
C ALA A 60 12.22 2.37 2.71
N CYS A 61 13.39 2.00 2.21
CA CYS A 61 14.31 1.11 2.91
C CYS A 61 15.77 1.56 2.77
N ARG A 62 16.58 1.19 3.76
CA ARG A 62 18.03 1.41 3.73
C ARG A 62 18.66 0.53 2.66
N GLY A 63 19.55 1.12 1.85
CA GLY A 63 20.39 0.40 0.90
C GLY A 63 21.82 0.30 1.42
N THR A 64 22.52 -0.78 1.08
CA THR A 64 23.95 -0.98 1.41
C THR A 64 24.85 0.15 0.91
N ASP A 65 24.49 0.76 -0.22
CA ASP A 65 25.31 1.77 -0.91
C ASP A 65 24.64 3.16 -0.95
N ALA A 66 23.62 3.38 -0.11
CA ALA A 66 22.75 4.55 -0.22
C ALA A 66 23.10 5.70 0.74
N GLY A 67 24.07 5.50 1.65
CA GLY A 67 24.40 6.48 2.70
C GLY A 67 23.15 6.86 3.51
N ASP A 68 22.87 8.17 3.62
CA ASP A 68 21.69 8.71 4.31
C ASP A 68 20.41 8.70 3.45
N ARG A 69 20.46 8.18 2.23
CA ARG A 69 19.31 8.11 1.31
C ARG A 69 18.62 6.76 1.43
N LEU A 70 17.31 6.75 1.23
CA LEU A 70 16.52 5.52 1.19
C LEU A 70 16.25 5.13 -0.26
N ARG A 71 16.34 3.82 -0.55
CA ARG A 71 15.77 3.24 -1.76
C ARG A 71 14.26 3.23 -1.62
N VAL A 72 13.59 3.60 -2.70
CA VAL A 72 12.14 3.70 -2.76
C VAL A 72 11.64 2.67 -3.75
N TYR A 73 10.74 1.82 -3.30
CA TYR A 73 10.02 0.88 -4.14
C TYR A 73 8.55 1.27 -4.19
N THR A 74 7.97 1.26 -5.38
CA THR A 74 6.51 1.27 -5.53
C THR A 74 6.05 -0.16 -5.74
N ALA A 75 5.23 -0.65 -4.82
CA ALA A 75 4.70 -2.01 -4.82
C ALA A 75 3.19 -1.94 -5.04
N ARG A 76 2.66 -2.72 -5.98
CA ARG A 76 1.25 -2.74 -6.35
C ARG A 76 0.74 -4.15 -6.42
N TYR A 77 -0.53 -4.34 -6.07
CA TYR A 77 -1.24 -5.58 -6.34
C TYR A 77 -2.58 -5.33 -7.04
N MET A 78 -3.03 -6.37 -7.74
CA MET A 78 -4.43 -6.56 -8.13
C MET A 78 -4.87 -7.93 -7.63
N LEU A 79 -6.01 -8.01 -6.97
CA LEU A 79 -6.63 -9.24 -6.47
C LEU A 79 -8.05 -9.36 -7.00
N ILE A 80 -8.37 -10.49 -7.62
CA ILE A 80 -9.75 -10.81 -8.00
C ILE A 80 -10.50 -11.25 -6.74
N VAL A 81 -11.52 -10.50 -6.34
CA VAL A 81 -12.28 -10.73 -5.08
C VAL A 81 -13.66 -11.36 -5.30
N ARG A 82 -14.15 -11.41 -6.55
CA ARG A 82 -15.45 -12.02 -6.92
C ARG A 82 -15.35 -12.82 -8.23
N GLY A 83 -16.26 -13.76 -8.43
CA GLY A 83 -16.35 -14.58 -9.65
C GLY A 83 -15.53 -15.87 -9.60
N LYS A 84 -15.48 -16.58 -10.73
CA LYS A 84 -14.80 -17.89 -10.86
C LYS A 84 -13.29 -17.82 -10.64
N GLU A 85 -12.69 -16.66 -10.90
CA GLU A 85 -11.25 -16.41 -10.77
C GLU A 85 -10.87 -15.81 -9.40
N ARG A 86 -11.80 -15.80 -8.43
CA ARG A 86 -11.55 -15.27 -7.10
C ARG A 86 -10.29 -15.89 -6.48
N GLY A 87 -9.43 -15.04 -5.94
CA GLY A 87 -8.16 -15.42 -5.32
C GLY A 87 -6.94 -15.30 -6.24
N GLN A 88 -7.15 -15.19 -7.56
CA GLN A 88 -6.05 -14.85 -8.47
C GLN A 88 -5.55 -13.43 -8.20
N SER A 89 -4.24 -13.27 -8.25
CA SER A 89 -3.58 -12.01 -7.94
C SER A 89 -2.41 -11.75 -8.88
N ARG A 90 -2.13 -10.47 -9.12
CA ARG A 90 -0.90 -9.99 -9.74
C ARG A 90 -0.21 -9.03 -8.79
N VAL A 91 1.10 -9.14 -8.69
CA VAL A 91 1.95 -8.24 -7.90
C VAL A 91 3.02 -7.64 -8.80
N GLU A 92 3.32 -6.37 -8.59
CA GLU A 92 4.36 -5.61 -9.28
C GLU A 92 5.14 -4.81 -8.25
N ILE A 93 6.47 -4.81 -8.37
CA ILE A 93 7.35 -4.03 -7.49
C ILE A 93 8.44 -3.44 -8.37
N GLU A 94 8.57 -2.12 -8.30
CA GLU A 94 9.50 -1.33 -9.09
C GLU A 94 10.34 -0.46 -8.16
N GLU A 95 11.67 -0.44 -8.35
CA GLU A 95 12.53 0.57 -7.71
C GLU A 95 12.32 1.89 -8.42
N THR A 96 11.74 2.87 -7.73
CA THR A 96 11.41 4.17 -8.31
C THR A 96 12.46 5.24 -8.03
N GLY A 97 13.40 4.98 -7.12
CA GLY A 97 14.61 5.80 -6.99
C GLY A 97 15.24 5.81 -5.60
N LEU A 98 16.11 6.80 -5.41
CA LEU A 98 16.84 7.07 -4.17
C LEU A 98 16.50 8.48 -3.68
N SER A 99 16.10 8.61 -2.43
CA SER A 99 15.71 9.92 -1.88
C SER A 99 15.92 10.02 -0.37
N PRO A 100 16.22 11.21 0.17
CA PRO A 100 16.20 11.44 1.62
C PRO A 100 14.80 11.22 2.21
N ALA A 101 14.73 10.74 3.45
CA ALA A 101 13.46 10.42 4.12
C ALA A 101 12.46 11.59 4.14
N GLN A 102 12.95 12.80 4.42
CA GLN A 102 12.14 14.02 4.45
C GLN A 102 11.51 14.37 3.09
N VAL A 103 12.21 14.08 1.99
CA VAL A 103 11.69 14.31 0.63
C VAL A 103 10.61 13.29 0.32
N ILE A 104 10.80 12.03 0.73
CA ILE A 104 9.79 10.97 0.55
C ILE A 104 8.50 11.35 1.27
N ALA A 105 8.58 11.72 2.56
CA ALA A 105 7.41 12.13 3.34
C ALA A 105 6.66 13.30 2.69
N HIS A 106 7.39 14.33 2.22
CA HIS A 106 6.80 15.47 1.53
C HIS A 106 6.11 15.08 0.22
N VAL A 107 6.72 14.20 -0.59
CA VAL A 107 6.11 13.72 -1.83
C VAL A 107 4.85 12.89 -1.56
N MET A 108 4.86 12.04 -0.53
CA MET A 108 3.67 11.25 -0.16
C MET A 108 2.51 12.15 0.26
N GLN A 109 2.79 13.20 1.03
CA GLN A 109 1.80 14.22 1.40
C GLN A 109 1.27 14.95 0.15
N ALA A 110 2.14 15.43 -0.73
CA ALA A 110 1.74 16.11 -1.95
C ALA A 110 1.03 15.19 -2.97
N ALA A 111 1.27 13.88 -2.92
CA ALA A 111 0.56 12.89 -3.74
C ALA A 111 -0.88 12.71 -3.26
N ALA A 112 -1.10 12.68 -1.94
CA ALA A 112 -2.45 12.66 -1.37
C ALA A 112 -3.28 13.84 -1.85
N GLU A 113 -2.75 15.05 -1.68
CA GLU A 113 -3.42 16.32 -2.02
C GLU A 113 -3.85 16.42 -3.49
N ARG A 114 -3.09 15.80 -4.40
CA ARG A 114 -3.36 15.82 -5.85
C ARG A 114 -4.27 14.70 -6.33
N SER A 115 -4.32 13.58 -5.62
CA SER A 115 -5.04 12.38 -6.07
C SER A 115 -6.57 12.52 -6.04
N GLY A 116 -7.09 13.52 -5.33
CA GLY A 116 -8.52 13.64 -5.05
C GLY A 116 -9.03 12.59 -4.04
N ASP A 117 -8.14 11.71 -3.55
CA ASP A 117 -8.41 10.85 -2.40
C ASP A 117 -8.38 11.74 -1.14
N PRO A 118 -9.47 11.81 -0.37
CA PRO A 118 -9.55 12.70 0.80
C PRO A 118 -8.59 12.30 1.92
N GLU A 119 -8.00 11.11 1.87
CA GLU A 119 -7.13 10.61 2.91
C GLU A 119 -5.69 10.37 2.44
N PRO A 120 -4.69 10.92 3.15
CA PRO A 120 -3.29 10.67 2.83
C PRO A 120 -2.90 9.21 3.06
N PRO A 121 -1.86 8.71 2.35
CA PRO A 121 -1.37 7.37 2.60
C PRO A 121 -0.89 7.24 4.05
N VAL A 122 -1.22 6.12 4.68
CA VAL A 122 -0.85 5.88 6.07
C VAL A 122 0.61 5.44 6.12
N ALA A 123 1.44 6.20 6.83
CA ALA A 123 2.81 5.80 7.12
C ALA A 123 2.83 4.78 8.27
N VAL A 124 3.39 3.60 8.03
CA VAL A 124 3.50 2.52 9.01
C VAL A 124 4.92 1.94 9.04
N GLY A 125 5.31 1.35 10.18
CA GLY A 125 6.52 0.56 10.28
C GLY A 125 6.34 -0.89 9.79
N PRO A 126 7.43 -1.64 9.57
CA PRO A 126 7.37 -3.02 9.07
C PRO A 126 6.58 -3.97 9.99
N ALA A 127 6.60 -3.77 11.30
CA ALA A 127 5.82 -4.57 12.26
C ALA A 127 4.31 -4.57 11.93
N VAL A 128 3.78 -3.45 11.43
CA VAL A 128 2.36 -3.36 11.03
C VAL A 128 2.05 -4.27 9.84
N TRP A 129 3.02 -4.52 8.95
CA TRP A 129 2.79 -5.37 7.78
C TRP A 129 3.16 -6.84 8.01
N TYR A 130 4.14 -7.12 8.88
CA TYR A 130 4.76 -8.44 9.02
C TYR A 130 4.52 -9.16 10.36
N GLU A 131 4.16 -8.46 11.43
CA GLU A 131 4.04 -9.05 12.78
C GLU A 131 2.59 -9.15 13.28
N GLY A 132 1.63 -8.83 12.43
CA GLY A 132 0.24 -8.61 12.82
C GLY A 132 -0.79 -9.50 12.14
#